data_AF-A0A2M7GB08-F1
#
_entry.id   AF-A0A2M7GB08-F1
#
_cell.length_a   1.000
_cell.length_b   1.000
_cell.length_c   1.000
_cell.angle_alpha   90.00
_cell.angle_beta   90.00
_cell.angle_gamma   90.00
#
_symmetry.space_group_name_H-M   'P 1'
#
loop_
_entity.id
_entity.type
_entity.pdbx_description
1 polymer ?
#
loop_
_entity_poly.entity_id
_entity_poly.type
_entity_poly.pdbx_seq_one_letter_code
_entity_poly.pdbx_strand_id
1 'polypeptide(L)' 'EGIFKAERSGKGFACGFAAVAAVLWAARELGADTVKVLHHATSGDVTGDYSSVVGYGAAVVLKAEK' A
#
# COMPACT_ATOMS: atom_id res chain seq x y z
N GLU A 1 9.83 5.44 5.37
CA GLU A 1 10.61 5.90 4.19
C GLU A 1 10.49 5.00 2.95
N GLY A 2 10.21 3.70 3.09
CA GLY A 2 10.17 2.77 1.94
C GLY A 2 9.29 3.21 0.77
N ILE A 3 8.14 3.82 1.04
CA ILE A 3 7.22 4.29 0.00
C ILE A 3 7.79 5.40 -0.90
N PHE A 4 8.54 6.35 -0.32
CA PHE A 4 9.23 7.40 -1.08
C PHE A 4 10.43 6.87 -1.89
N LYS A 5 11.03 5.75 -1.45
CA LYS A 5 12.08 5.07 -2.20
C LYS A 5 11.49 4.33 -3.41
N ALA A 6 10.33 3.69 -3.25
CA ALA A 6 9.64 3.02 -4.34
C ALA A 6 9.27 3.99 -5.47
N GLU A 7 8.68 5.14 -5.11
CA GLU A 7 8.32 6.20 -6.05
C GLU A 7 9.55 6.75 -6.80
N ARG A 8 10.58 7.21 -6.06
CA ARG A 8 11.79 7.80 -6.67
C ARG A 8 12.59 6.84 -7.54
N SER A 9 12.53 5.54 -7.26
CA SER A 9 13.21 4.52 -8.07
C SER A 9 12.38 4.00 -9.23
N GLY A 10 11.13 4.47 -9.38
CA GLY A 10 10.19 3.98 -10.39
C GLY A 10 9.79 2.51 -10.20
N LYS A 11 10.05 1.93 -9.03
CA LYS A 11 9.75 0.52 -8.73
C LYS A 11 8.32 0.30 -8.27
N GLY A 12 7.64 1.36 -7.85
CA GLY A 12 6.25 1.31 -7.45
C GLY A 12 5.68 2.72 -7.44
N PHE A 13 4.46 2.85 -7.97
CA PHE A 13 3.76 4.11 -8.11
C PHE A 13 2.42 4.02 -7.40
N ALA A 14 2.05 5.07 -6.69
CA ALA A 14 0.70 5.19 -6.14
C ALA A 14 0.28 6.66 -6.13
N CYS A 15 -0.86 7.00 -6.75
CA CYS A 15 -1.37 8.37 -6.78
C CYS A 15 -1.62 8.97 -5.38
N GLY A 16 -1.74 8.11 -4.35
CA GLY A 16 -1.90 8.49 -2.94
C GLY A 16 -0.71 8.14 -2.04
N PHE A 17 0.51 7.97 -2.58
CA PHE A 17 1.65 7.47 -1.79
C PHE A 17 1.95 8.32 -0.55
N ALA A 18 1.80 9.65 -0.64
CA ALA A 18 2.01 10.57 0.48
C ALA A 18 0.95 10.39 1.59
N ALA A 19 -0.31 10.16 1.22
CA ALA A 19 -1.39 9.88 2.17
C ALA A 19 -1.16 8.53 2.88
N VAL A 20 -0.75 7.50 2.14
CA VAL A 20 -0.37 6.20 2.73
C VAL A 20 0.80 6.37 3.70
N ALA A 21 1.82 7.17 3.34
CA ALA A 21 2.93 7.46 4.24
C ALA A 21 2.47 8.12 5.54
N ALA A 22 1.59 9.13 5.45
CA ALA A 22 1.05 9.84 6.60
C ALA A 22 0.28 8.90 7.55
N VAL A 23 -0.57 8.02 7.00
CA VAL A 23 -1.30 7.02 7.79
C VAL A 23 -0.34 6.05 8.48
N LEU A 24 0.67 5.54 7.78
CA LEU A 24 1.65 4.63 8.35
C LEU A 24 2.47 5.27 9.48
N TRP A 25 2.85 6.54 9.32
CA TRP A 25 3.55 7.29 10.38
C TRP A 25 2.66 7.51 11.59
N ALA A 26 1.43 8.00 11.38
CA ALA A 26 0.49 8.22 12.47
C ALA A 26 0.17 6.92 13.22
N ALA A 27 -0.08 5.81 12.52
CA ALA A 27 -0.37 4.53 13.14
C ALA A 27 0.82 4.00 13.96
N ARG A 28 2.05 4.19 13.48
CA ARG A 28 3.26 3.82 14.22
C ARG A 28 3.39 4.63 15.51
N GLU A 29 3.15 5.93 15.48
CA GLU A 29 3.14 6.80 16.67
C GLU A 29 2.05 6.39 17.68
N LEU A 30 0.91 5.87 17.19
CA LEU A 30 -0.15 5.30 18.01
C LEU A 30 0.16 3.88 18.54
N GLY A 31 1.35 3.34 18.24
CA GLY A 31 1.83 2.06 18.76
C GLY A 31 1.43 0.84 17.92
N ALA A 32 1.03 1.04 16.66
CA ALA A 32 0.91 -0.07 15.73
C ALA A 32 2.30 -0.65 15.39
N ASP A 33 2.38 -1.99 15.31
CA ASP A 33 3.62 -2.73 15.09
C ASP A 33 3.56 -3.66 13.88
N THR A 34 2.37 -3.83 13.30
CA THR A 34 2.11 -4.81 12.25
C THR A 34 1.28 -4.20 11.13
N VAL A 35 1.60 -4.57 9.89
CA VAL A 35 0.78 -4.26 8.71
C VAL A 35 0.48 -5.58 8.00
N LYS A 36 -0.78 -5.80 7.62
CA LYS A 36 -1.20 -6.96 6.82
C LYS A 36 -1.86 -6.50 5.54
N VAL A 37 -1.44 -7.06 4.41
CA VAL A 37 -2.15 -6.91 3.14
C VAL A 37 -3.39 -7.81 3.21
N LEU A 38 -4.56 -7.23 3.00
CA LEU A 38 -5.85 -7.92 3.01
C LEU A 38 -6.18 -8.45 1.61
N HIS A 39 -5.92 -7.63 0.59
CA HIS A 39 -6.24 -7.97 -0.78
C HIS A 39 -5.36 -7.21 -1.76
N HIS A 40 -5.09 -7.84 -2.90
CA HIS A 40 -4.45 -7.21 -4.05
C HIS A 40 -5.20 -7.65 -5.31
N ALA A 41 -5.51 -6.69 -6.16
CA ALA A 41 -6.22 -6.90 -7.41
C ALA A 41 -5.72 -5.94 -8.49
N THR A 42 -6.12 -6.16 -9.73
CA THR A 42 -5.82 -5.29 -10.87
C THR A 42 -7.08 -5.03 -11.70
N SER A 43 -7.07 -3.97 -12.51
CA SER A 43 -8.14 -3.75 -13.49
C SER A 43 -8.27 -4.89 -14.50
N GLY A 44 -7.19 -5.64 -14.74
CA GLY A 44 -7.17 -6.84 -15.57
C GLY A 44 -8.06 -7.96 -15.03
N ASP A 45 -8.29 -8.02 -13.72
CA ASP A 45 -9.17 -9.03 -13.11
C ASP A 45 -10.64 -8.85 -13.55
N VAL A 46 -11.00 -7.64 -13.98
CA VAL A 46 -12.34 -7.31 -14.50
C VAL A 46 -12.38 -7.39 -16.03
N THR A 47 -11.34 -6.87 -16.71
CA THR A 47 -11.34 -6.76 -18.18
C THR A 47 -10.83 -8.02 -18.88
N GLY A 48 -10.03 -8.85 -18.21
CA GLY A 48 -9.27 -9.95 -18.80
C GLY A 48 -8.01 -9.50 -19.56
N ASP A 49 -7.74 -8.20 -19.65
CA ASP A 49 -6.54 -7.65 -20.31
C ASP A 49 -5.49 -7.26 -19.26
N TYR A 50 -4.35 -7.94 -19.31
CA TYR A 50 -3.23 -7.75 -18.39
C TYR A 50 -2.04 -7.03 -19.02
N SER A 51 -2.18 -6.53 -20.26
CA SER A 51 -1.08 -5.84 -20.96
C SER A 51 -0.73 -4.49 -20.32
N SER A 52 -1.70 -3.82 -19.70
CA SER A 52 -1.54 -2.59 -18.92
C SER A 52 -2.68 -2.45 -17.91
N VAL A 53 -2.35 -2.41 -16.62
CA VAL A 53 -3.35 -2.46 -15.56
C VAL A 53 -3.09 -1.44 -14.45
N VAL A 54 -4.15 -1.06 -13.76
CA VAL A 54 -4.06 -0.33 -12.48
C VAL A 54 -4.10 -1.36 -11.35
N GLY A 55 -3.12 -1.27 -10.44
CA GLY A 55 -3.09 -2.08 -9.23
C GLY A 55 -3.94 -1.48 -8.11
N TYR A 56 -4.66 -2.35 -7.40
CA TYR A 56 -5.45 -2.03 -6.21
C TYR A 56 -4.95 -2.85 -5.04
N GLY A 57 -4.60 -2.19 -3.94
CA GLY A 57 -4.14 -2.85 -2.72
C GLY A 57 -4.95 -2.40 -1.51
N ALA A 58 -5.36 -3.36 -0.69
CA ALA A 58 -5.97 -3.12 0.62
C ALA A 58 -5.06 -3.66 1.72
N ALA A 59 -4.82 -2.87 2.75
CA ALA A 59 -4.00 -3.26 3.90
C ALA A 59 -4.60 -2.72 5.20
N VAL A 60 -4.31 -3.41 6.30
CA VAL A 60 -4.67 -2.99 7.65
C VAL A 60 -3.40 -2.79 8.47
N VAL A 61 -3.41 -1.74 9.29
CA VAL A 61 -2.33 -1.43 10.24
C VAL A 61 -2.84 -1.70 11.64
N LEU A 62 -2.13 -2.55 12.39
CA LEU A 62 -2.58 -3.12 13.65
C LEU A 62 -1.50 -2.95 14.71
N LYS A 63 -1.95 -2.84 15.96
CA LYS A 63 -1.14 -3.19 17.13
C LYS A 63 -1.43 -4.64 17.46
N ALA A 64 -0.43 -5.51 17.41
CA ALA A 64 -0.62 -6.89 17.84
C ALA A 64 -0.92 -6.92 19.35
N GLU A 65 -2.00 -7.59 19.73
CA GLU A 65 -2.24 -7.92 21.14
C GLU A 65 -1.26 -9.04 21.53
N LYS A 66 -0.55 -8.83 22.64
CA LYS A 66 0.34 -9.84 23.23
C LYS A 66 -0.44 -10.79 24.14
#